data_AF-A0AAJ7R7W9-F1
#
_entry.id   AF-A0AAJ7R7W9-F1
#
_cell.length_a   1.000
_cell.length_b   1.000
_cell.length_c   1.000
_cell.angle_alpha   90.00
_cell.angle_beta   90.00
_cell.angle_gamma   90.00
#
_symmetry.space_group_name_H-M   'P 1'
#
loop_
_entity.id
_entity.type
_entity.pdbx_description
1 polymer ?
#
loop_
_entity_poly.entity_id
_entity_poly.type
_entity_poly.pdbx_seq_one_letter_code
_entity_poly.pdbx_strand_id
1 'polypeptide(L)'
;MDNGASDEGFEEVEYVPEDESPKQVILTRLAISQEMLKRVERELGLIRLCWPTEDIILDSVVEEELPVSYKENNNKERLLLWYAENFRKQYHTIYRDRKPLLMVCENESGIQV
;
A
#
# COMPACT_ATOMS: atom_id res chain seq x y z
N MET A 1 -23.94 59.86 -38.14
CA MET A 1 -25.10 59.62 -37.27
C MET A 1 -25.87 58.47 -37.87
N ASP A 2 -25.70 57.25 -37.36
CA ASP A 2 -26.81 56.48 -36.81
C ASP A 2 -26.26 55.35 -35.94
N ASN A 3 -26.97 55.08 -34.86
CA ASN A 3 -26.60 54.25 -33.71
C ASN A 3 -27.25 52.86 -33.82
N GLY A 4 -26.75 51.88 -33.07
CA GLY A 4 -27.60 50.77 -32.63
C GLY A 4 -26.85 49.48 -32.32
N ALA A 5 -26.20 49.43 -31.16
CA ALA A 5 -25.82 48.17 -30.51
C ALA A 5 -27.07 47.59 -29.80
N SER A 6 -27.30 46.29 -29.95
CA SER A 6 -28.20 45.53 -29.07
C SER A 6 -27.46 44.28 -28.62
N ASP A 7 -26.83 44.40 -27.46
CA ASP A 7 -26.20 43.34 -26.67
C ASP A 7 -27.29 42.79 -25.73
N GLU A 8 -27.87 41.64 -26.07
CA GLU A 8 -28.78 40.93 -25.16
C GLU A 8 -27.95 40.02 -24.26
N GLY A 9 -27.70 40.50 -23.04
CA GLY A 9 -27.03 39.74 -21.99
C GLY A 9 -27.87 38.54 -21.54
N PHE A 10 -27.25 37.36 -21.55
CA PHE A 10 -27.77 36.16 -20.90
C PHE A 10 -27.26 36.12 -19.45
N GLU A 11 -28.18 36.09 -18.47
CA GLU A 11 -27.83 35.79 -17.07
C GLU A 11 -27.43 34.31 -16.93
N GLU A 12 -26.20 34.06 -16.50
CA GLU A 12 -25.68 32.73 -16.20
C GLU A 12 -26.22 32.26 -14.84
N VAL A 13 -27.17 31.31 -14.86
CA VAL A 13 -27.71 30.70 -13.64
C VAL A 13 -26.74 29.61 -13.17
N GLU A 14 -26.11 29.83 -12.01
CA GLU A 14 -25.20 28.87 -11.37
C GLU A 14 -25.99 27.64 -10.88
N TYR A 15 -25.81 26.53 -11.57
CA TYR A 15 -26.46 25.26 -11.25
C TYR A 15 -25.75 24.57 -10.08
N VAL A 16 -26.44 24.44 -8.93
CA VAL A 16 -25.98 23.63 -7.79
C VAL A 16 -26.79 22.33 -7.76
N PRO A 17 -26.21 21.16 -8.08
CA PRO A 17 -26.95 19.90 -8.06
C PRO A 17 -27.26 19.46 -6.62
N GLU A 18 -28.54 19.43 -6.27
CA GLU A 18 -29.09 18.77 -5.07
C GLU A 18 -29.27 17.26 -5.33
N ASP A 19 -28.25 16.44 -5.07
CA ASP A 19 -28.38 15.04 -4.61
C ASP A 19 -27.02 14.31 -4.70
N GLU A 20 -26.21 14.39 -3.65
CA GLU A 20 -25.17 13.38 -3.46
C GLU A 20 -25.64 12.37 -2.40
N SER A 21 -26.01 11.17 -2.86
CA SER A 21 -26.42 10.11 -1.93
C SER A 21 -25.31 9.85 -0.89
N PRO A 22 -25.63 9.51 0.38
CA PRO A 22 -24.63 9.29 1.42
C PRO A 22 -23.55 8.28 1.05
N LYS A 23 -23.88 7.31 0.18
CA LYS A 23 -22.94 6.32 -0.35
C LYS A 23 -21.90 6.94 -1.27
N GLN A 24 -22.31 7.91 -2.09
CA GLN A 24 -21.40 8.62 -3.00
C GLN A 24 -20.42 9.49 -2.22
N VAL A 25 -20.90 10.15 -1.15
CA VAL A 25 -20.07 10.93 -0.21
C VAL A 25 -19.06 10.04 0.53
N ILE A 26 -19.45 8.81 0.90
CA ILE A 26 -18.55 7.84 1.54
C ILE A 26 -17.48 7.35 0.55
N LEU A 27 -17.86 7.05 -0.70
CA LEU A 27 -16.92 6.60 -1.73
C LEU A 27 -15.94 7.70 -2.16
N THR A 28 -16.37 8.98 -2.20
CA THR A 28 -15.48 10.12 -2.45
C THR A 28 -14.57 10.41 -1.26
N ARG A 29 -15.05 10.26 -0.01
CA ARG A 29 -14.19 10.33 1.20
C ARG A 29 -13.20 9.18 1.33
N LEU A 30 -13.59 8.00 0.87
CA LEU A 30 -12.74 6.80 0.79
C LEU A 30 -12.17 6.60 -0.60
N ALA A 31 -12.00 7.67 -1.40
CA ALA A 31 -11.39 7.59 -2.73
C ALA A 31 -9.92 7.22 -2.56
N ILE A 32 -9.67 5.93 -2.36
CA ILE A 32 -8.37 5.31 -2.25
C ILE A 32 -7.73 5.50 -3.63
N SER A 33 -6.92 6.54 -3.75
CA SER A 33 -6.21 6.82 -4.99
C SER A 33 -5.14 5.76 -5.23
N GLN A 34 -4.82 5.53 -6.51
CA GLN A 34 -3.74 4.62 -6.87
C GLN A 34 -2.40 5.03 -6.24
N GLU A 35 -2.19 6.33 -6.02
CA GLU A 35 -1.00 6.84 -5.33
C GLU A 35 -1.03 6.54 -3.83
N MET A 36 -2.19 6.64 -3.18
CA MET A 36 -2.35 6.22 -1.80
C MET A 36 -2.09 4.73 -1.62
N LEU A 37 -2.58 3.88 -2.54
CA LEU A 37 -2.28 2.44 -2.53
C LEU A 37 -0.78 2.18 -2.69
N LYS A 38 -0.12 2.81 -3.67
CA LYS A 38 1.33 2.68 -3.88
C LYS A 38 2.14 3.17 -2.68
N ARG A 39 1.70 4.23 -2.01
CA ARG A 39 2.33 4.74 -0.80
C ARG A 39 2.18 3.77 0.38
N VAL A 40 0.96 3.28 0.60
CA VAL A 40 0.61 2.29 1.62
C VAL A 40 1.40 1.00 1.38
N GLU A 41 1.47 0.52 0.14
CA GLU A 41 2.29 -0.61 -0.30
C GLU A 41 3.78 -0.41 0.04
N ARG A 42 4.37 0.75 -0.28
CA ARG A 42 5.75 1.10 0.11
C ARG A 42 5.95 1.16 1.63
N GLU A 43 4.98 1.70 2.37
CA GLU A 43 5.02 1.82 3.84
C GLU A 43 4.81 0.49 4.57
N LEU A 44 4.25 -0.51 3.88
CA LEU A 44 3.91 -1.82 4.44
C LEU A 44 4.86 -2.93 3.95
N GLY A 45 5.59 -2.71 2.86
CA GLY A 45 6.68 -3.54 2.36
C GLY A 45 8.02 -3.35 3.09
N LEU A 46 8.03 -3.07 4.39
CA LEU A 46 9.28 -2.94 5.17
C LEU A 46 9.49 -4.12 6.11
N ILE A 47 9.85 -5.24 5.50
CA ILE A 47 10.78 -6.21 6.07
C ILE A 47 11.74 -6.43 4.89
N ARG A 48 13.06 -6.22 4.95
CA ARG A 48 14.09 -6.53 5.96
C ARG A 48 15.03 -5.34 6.22
N LEU A 49 15.79 -5.35 7.33
CA LEU A 49 16.71 -4.25 7.69
C LEU A 49 18.22 -4.55 7.66
N CYS A 50 18.70 -5.79 7.81
CA CYS A 50 20.06 -6.17 7.39
C CYS A 50 20.11 -7.70 7.20
N TRP A 51 20.71 -8.17 6.11
CA TRP A 51 20.97 -9.60 5.85
C TRP A 51 22.39 -9.78 5.30
N PRO A 52 22.98 -10.98 5.44
CA PRO A 52 24.43 -11.14 5.42
C PRO A 52 25.02 -10.75 4.07
N THR A 53 26.27 -10.28 4.08
CA THR A 53 26.99 -9.77 2.90
C THR A 53 27.27 -10.85 1.84
N GLU A 54 26.97 -12.11 2.12
CA GLU A 54 27.21 -13.24 1.25
C GLU A 54 25.86 -13.77 0.75
N ASP A 55 25.68 -13.68 -0.57
CA ASP A 55 24.56 -14.32 -1.26
C ASP A 55 24.61 -15.82 -0.98
N ILE A 56 23.54 -16.35 -0.37
CA ILE A 56 23.37 -17.80 -0.28
C ILE A 56 23.12 -18.27 -1.70
N ILE A 57 24.18 -18.65 -2.41
CA ILE A 57 24.08 -19.27 -3.74
C ILE A 57 23.49 -20.66 -3.51
N LEU A 58 22.17 -20.75 -3.55
CA LEU A 58 21.50 -22.03 -3.67
C LEU A 58 21.75 -22.52 -5.09
N ASP A 59 22.30 -23.73 -5.23
CA ASP A 59 22.53 -24.31 -6.55
C ASP A 59 21.20 -24.34 -7.31
N SER A 60 21.15 -23.84 -8.55
CA SER A 60 19.90 -23.56 -9.27
C SER A 60 19.03 -24.81 -9.43
N VAL A 61 19.67 -25.99 -9.42
CA VAL A 61 19.01 -27.30 -9.46
C VAL A 61 18.21 -27.57 -8.18
N VAL A 62 18.73 -27.18 -7.01
CA VAL A 62 18.04 -27.34 -5.72
C VAL A 62 16.89 -26.35 -5.61
N GLU A 63 17.03 -25.15 -6.15
CA GLU A 63 15.95 -24.17 -6.18
C GLU A 63 14.76 -24.68 -7.00
N GLU A 64 14.97 -25.27 -8.18
CA GLU A 64 13.88 -25.82 -9.00
C GLU A 64 13.13 -26.98 -8.30
N GLU A 65 13.85 -27.81 -7.53
CA GLU A 65 13.28 -28.96 -6.82
C GLU A 65 12.45 -28.59 -5.57
N LEU A 66 12.57 -27.36 -5.06
CA LEU A 66 11.83 -26.95 -3.86
C LEU A 66 10.31 -26.84 -4.13
N PRO A 67 9.45 -27.25 -3.16
CA PRO A 67 8.01 -27.11 -3.27
C PRO A 67 7.55 -25.66 -3.45
N VAL A 68 6.41 -25.45 -4.13
CA VAL A 68 5.82 -24.11 -4.32
C VAL A 68 5.55 -23.41 -2.99
N SER A 69 5.17 -24.14 -1.94
CA SER A 69 4.97 -23.57 -0.60
C SER A 69 6.24 -23.02 0.05
N TYR A 70 7.42 -23.32 -0.49
CA TYR A 70 8.69 -22.74 -0.05
C TYR A 70 9.02 -21.44 -0.80
N LYS A 71 8.42 -21.27 -1.97
CA LYS A 71 8.70 -20.20 -2.92
C LYS A 71 7.63 -19.11 -2.91
N GLU A 72 6.45 -19.40 -2.36
CA GLU A 72 5.32 -18.47 -2.38
C GLU A 72 4.52 -18.52 -1.08
N ASN A 73 4.15 -17.33 -0.60
CA ASN A 73 3.24 -17.18 0.53
C ASN A 73 1.79 -17.21 0.06
N ASN A 74 0.97 -18.03 0.71
CA ASN A 74 -0.47 -18.03 0.54
C ASN A 74 -1.12 -16.80 1.22
N ASN A 75 -2.41 -16.58 0.96
CA ASN A 75 -3.13 -15.41 1.51
C ASN A 75 -3.14 -15.33 3.04
N LYS A 76 -3.11 -16.48 3.75
CA LYS A 76 -3.10 -16.52 5.20
C LYS A 76 -1.72 -16.15 5.74
N GLU A 77 -0.66 -16.67 5.14
CA GLU A 77 0.73 -16.32 5.46
C GLU A 77 0.97 -14.84 5.23
N ARG A 78 0.55 -14.31 4.07
CA ARG A 78 0.60 -12.87 3.81
C ARG A 78 -0.08 -12.09 4.94
N LEU A 79 -1.32 -12.43 5.29
CA LEU A 79 -2.03 -11.78 6.38
C LEU A 79 -1.29 -11.84 7.74
N LEU A 80 -0.62 -12.95 8.04
CA LEU A 80 0.21 -13.07 9.25
C LEU A 80 1.44 -12.16 9.20
N LEU A 81 2.14 -12.09 8.06
CA LEU A 81 3.26 -11.16 7.87
C LEU A 81 2.82 -9.71 8.08
N TRP A 82 1.63 -9.36 7.60
CA TRP A 82 1.00 -8.06 7.85
C TRP A 82 0.75 -7.79 9.33
N TYR A 83 0.28 -8.78 10.10
CA TYR A 83 0.13 -8.65 11.54
C TYR A 83 1.48 -8.53 12.26
N ALA A 84 2.48 -9.29 11.86
CA ALA A 84 3.83 -9.22 12.41
C ALA A 84 4.44 -7.82 12.23
N GLU A 85 4.28 -7.22 11.04
CA GLU A 85 4.79 -5.87 10.78
C GLU A 85 4.04 -4.80 11.59
N ASN A 86 2.72 -4.92 11.71
CA ASN A 86 1.93 -4.01 12.56
C ASN A 86 2.36 -4.11 14.03
N PHE A 87 2.60 -5.32 14.53
CA PHE A 87 3.07 -5.53 15.89
C PHE A 87 4.47 -4.93 16.11
N ARG A 88 5.39 -5.12 15.15
CA ARG A 88 6.73 -4.53 15.20
C ARG A 88 6.66 -2.99 15.29
N LYS A 89 5.78 -2.35 14.50
CA LYS A 89 5.54 -0.90 14.54
C LYS A 89 5.00 -0.44 15.89
N GLN A 90 4.04 -1.17 16.45
CA GLN A 90 3.47 -0.88 17.78
C GLN A 90 4.54 -1.00 18.87
N TYR A 91 5.32 -2.09 18.86
CA TYR A 91 6.40 -2.32 19.82
C TYR A 91 7.44 -1.20 19.77
N HIS A 92 7.89 -0.79 18.59
CA HIS A 92 8.87 0.28 18.45
C HIS A 92 8.34 1.64 18.92
N THR A 93 7.03 1.89 18.75
CA THR A 93 6.38 3.11 19.23
C THR A 93 6.40 3.20 20.76
N ILE A 94 6.17 2.08 21.45
CA ILE A 94 6.16 2.00 22.92
C ILE A 94 7.58 1.96 23.49
N TYR A 95 8.49 1.23 22.84
CA TYR A 95 9.85 0.98 23.33
C TYR A 95 10.91 1.51 22.35
N ARG A 96 10.98 2.84 22.21
CA ARG A 96 11.83 3.51 21.22
C ARG A 96 13.33 3.21 21.36
N ASP A 97 13.81 3.08 22.59
CA ASP A 97 15.23 2.88 22.88
C ASP A 97 15.65 1.39 22.83
N ARG A 98 14.69 0.48 22.58
CA ARG A 98 14.97 -0.95 22.45
C ARG A 98 15.25 -1.31 21.00
N LYS A 99 16.08 -2.34 20.82
CA LYS A 99 16.33 -2.91 19.50
C LYS A 99 14.99 -3.36 18.86
N PRO A 100 14.81 -3.14 17.53
CA PRO A 100 13.64 -3.63 16.82
C PRO A 100 13.47 -5.14 16.93
N LEU A 101 12.23 -5.61 16.96
CA LEU A 101 11.94 -7.04 16.96
C LEU A 101 12.10 -7.61 15.54
N LEU A 102 12.80 -8.74 15.44
CA LEU A 102 12.85 -9.58 14.24
C LEU A 102 11.70 -10.58 14.31
N MET A 103 10.63 -10.30 13.60
CA MET A 103 9.40 -11.11 13.60
C MET A 103 9.24 -11.96 12.33
N VAL A 104 9.98 -11.62 11.27
CA VAL A 104 9.88 -12.24 9.95
C VAL A 104 11.29 -12.35 9.37
N CYS A 105 11.61 -13.50 8.82
CA CYS A 105 12.91 -13.83 8.25
C CYS A 105 12.75 -14.32 6.82
N GLU A 106 13.79 -14.16 6.00
CA GLU A 106 13.83 -14.86 4.73
C GLU A 106 14.28 -16.30 4.94
N ASN A 107 13.64 -17.21 4.21
CA ASN A 107 14.12 -18.55 4.00
C ASN A 107 15.25 -18.59 2.94
N GLU A 108 15.72 -19.79 2.64
CA GLU A 108 16.79 -20.10 1.70
C GLU A 108 16.45 -19.75 0.24
N SER A 109 15.15 -19.54 -0.06
CA SER A 109 14.67 -19.03 -1.35
C SER A 109 14.41 -17.52 -1.34
N GLY A 110 14.82 -16.81 -0.29
CA GLY A 110 14.62 -15.36 -0.17
C GLY A 110 13.17 -14.95 0.09
N ILE A 111 12.31 -15.89 0.49
CA ILE A 111 10.91 -15.63 0.80
C ILE A 111 10.74 -15.34 2.28
N GLN A 112 10.05 -14.25 2.59
CA GLN A 112 9.71 -13.89 3.96
C GLN A 112 8.63 -14.79 4.53
N VAL A 113 8.95 -15.47 5.62
CA VAL A 113 8.05 -16.39 6.33
C VAL A 113 7.92 -16.01 7.81
#